data_AF-A0A6B1GC50-F1
#
_entry.id   AF-A0A6B1GC50-F1
#
_cell.length_a   1.000
_cell.length_b   1.000
_cell.length_c   1.000
_cell.angle_alpha   90.00
_cell.angle_beta   90.00
_cell.angle_gamma   90.00
#
_symmetry.space_group_name_H-M   'P 1'
#
loop_
_entity.id
_entity.type
_entity.pdbx_description
1 polymer ?
#
loop_
_entity_poly.entity_id
_entity_poly.type
_entity_poly.pdbx_seq_one_letter_code
_entity_poly.pdbx_strand_id
1 'polypeptide(L)' 'MALKPCTECGTEISRRAKKCPHCGIPKPFMPKSQRAVNDVANGLMAFGCLLIIVVPLVIILVGVVAGLF' A
#
# COMPACT_ATOMS: atom_id res chain seq x y z
N MET A 1 -12.58 19.80 -15.99
CA MET A 1 -11.18 20.19 -15.66
C MET A 1 -11.06 20.18 -14.15
N ALA A 2 -9.99 19.65 -13.57
CA ALA A 2 -9.88 19.57 -12.12
C ALA A 2 -8.92 20.65 -11.60
N LEU A 3 -9.49 21.67 -10.99
CA LEU A 3 -8.77 22.71 -10.28
C LEU A 3 -8.69 22.32 -8.80
N LYS A 4 -7.67 22.82 -8.13
CA LYS A 4 -7.56 22.76 -6.67
C LYS A 4 -7.20 24.16 -6.18
N PRO A 5 -7.67 24.56 -5.00
CA PRO A 5 -7.19 25.79 -4.39
C PRO A 5 -5.71 25.66 -4.06
N CYS A 6 -4.95 26.72 -4.34
CA CYS A 6 -3.59 26.89 -3.84
C CYS A 6 -3.63 26.94 -2.30
N THR A 7 -2.67 26.30 -1.63
CA THR A 7 -2.60 26.28 -0.16
C THR A 7 -2.30 27.64 0.47
N GLU A 8 -1.73 28.58 -0.30
CA GLU A 8 -1.36 29.91 0.21
C GLU A 8 -2.42 30.98 -0.11
N CYS A 9 -2.79 31.11 -1.39
CA CYS A 9 -3.63 32.22 -1.84
C CYS A 9 -5.10 31.82 -2.04
N GLY A 10 -5.44 30.54 -1.91
CA GLY A 10 -6.80 30.03 -2.10
C GLY A 10 -7.30 30.02 -3.54
N THR A 11 -6.56 30.58 -4.49
CA THR A 11 -6.97 30.64 -5.90
C THR A 11 -7.04 29.24 -6.52
N GLU A 12 -8.09 28.99 -7.29
CA GLU A 12 -8.28 27.75 -8.03
C GLU A 12 -7.28 27.66 -9.18
N ILE A 13 -6.40 26.67 -9.12
CA ILE A 13 -5.35 26.47 -10.10
C ILE A 13 -5.29 24.99 -10.51
N SER A 14 -4.74 24.73 -11.69
CA SER A 14 -4.64 23.38 -12.26
C SER A 14 -3.84 22.44 -11.37
N ARG A 15 -4.34 21.23 -11.06
CA ARG A 15 -3.63 20.23 -10.22
C ARG A 15 -2.23 19.83 -10.68
N ARG A 16 -1.86 20.16 -11.93
CA ARG A 16 -0.55 19.91 -12.53
C ARG A 16 0.39 21.12 -12.45
N ALA A 17 -0.06 22.25 -11.91
CA ALA A 17 0.76 23.45 -11.80
C ALA A 17 1.91 23.20 -10.80
N LYS A 18 3.14 23.29 -11.31
CA LYS A 18 4.37 23.16 -10.49
C LYS A 18 4.57 24.39 -9.59
N LYS A 19 4.03 25.53 -9.98
CA LYS A 19 4.10 26.82 -9.29
C LYS A 19 2.74 27.50 -9.42
N CYS A 20 2.29 28.18 -8.37
CA CYS A 20 1.07 28.99 -8.47
C CYS A 20 1.33 30.22 -9.34
N PRO A 21 0.54 30.50 -10.40
CA PRO A 21 0.69 31.72 -11.20
C PRO A 21 0.21 32.99 -10.47
N HIS A 22 -0.58 32.86 -9.40
CA HIS A 22 -1.13 34.01 -8.67
C HIS A 22 -0.22 34.49 -7.55
N CYS A 23 0.25 33.59 -6.68
CA CYS A 23 1.12 33.95 -5.56
C CYS A 23 2.61 33.61 -5.79
N GLY A 24 2.93 32.79 -6.80
CA GLY A 24 4.30 32.40 -7.07
C GLY A 24 4.86 31.29 -6.18
N ILE A 25 4.07 30.65 -5.31
CA ILE A 25 4.61 29.58 -4.46
C ILE A 25 4.99 28.34 -5.29
N PRO A 26 6.20 27.77 -5.10
CA PRO A 26 6.54 26.47 -5.67
C PRO A 26 5.75 25.36 -4.96
N LYS A 27 5.21 24.41 -5.74
CA LYS A 27 4.40 23.27 -5.27
C LYS A 27 3.12 23.70 -4.54
N PRO A 28 2.15 24.30 -5.23
CA PRO A 28 0.91 24.75 -4.60
C PRO A 28 -0.06 23.62 -4.21
N PHE A 29 0.31 22.36 -4.49
CA PHE A 29 -0.41 21.17 -4.04
C PHE A 29 0.55 20.16 -3.47
N MET A 30 0.23 19.62 -2.30
CA MET A 30 0.93 18.47 -1.77
C MET A 30 0.46 17.20 -2.50
N PRO A 31 1.38 16.34 -3.00
CA PRO A 31 0.99 15.05 -3.55
C PRO A 31 0.40 14.19 -2.43
N LYS A 32 -0.82 13.70 -2.61
CA LYS A 32 -1.36 12.67 -1.71
C LYS A 32 -0.59 11.38 -1.97
N SER A 33 0.44 11.13 -1.17
CA SER A 33 1.06 9.82 -1.01
C SER A 33 -0.01 8.86 -0.47
N GLN A 34 -0.76 8.24 -1.38
CA GLN A 34 -1.70 7.15 -1.09
C GLN A 34 -0.88 5.87 -1.16
N ARG A 35 -0.42 5.28 -0.04
CA ARG A 35 -1.26 4.64 0.98
C ARG A 35 -2.20 3.56 0.42
N ALA A 36 -1.85 2.98 -0.73
CA ALA A 36 -2.45 1.76 -1.29
C ALA A 36 -1.40 0.65 -1.49
N VAL A 37 -0.14 0.85 -1.09
CA VAL A 37 0.92 -0.16 -1.25
C VAL A 37 1.06 -1.07 -0.03
N ASN A 38 0.55 -0.66 1.13
CA ASN A 38 0.76 -1.39 2.38
C ASN A 38 -0.26 -2.52 2.60
N ASP A 39 -1.41 -2.48 1.93
CA ASP A 39 -2.44 -3.53 2.02
C ASP A 39 -2.12 -4.77 1.17
N VAL A 40 -1.23 -4.65 0.17
CA VAL A 40 -0.79 -5.78 -0.67
C VAL A 40 0.25 -6.67 0.04
N ALA A 41 1.04 -6.10 0.95
CA ALA A 41 2.09 -6.85 1.65
C ALA A 41 1.54 -7.84 2.69
N ASN A 42 0.43 -7.51 3.36
CA ASN A 42 -0.11 -8.34 4.44
C ASN A 42 -0.92 -9.56 3.95
N GLY A 43 -1.46 -9.54 2.73
CA GLY A 43 -2.24 -10.67 2.20
C GLY A 43 -1.38 -11.92 1.93
N LEU A 44 -0.12 -11.74 1.52
CA LEU A 44 0.76 -12.86 1.14
C LEU A 44 1.40 -13.56 2.35
N MET A 45 1.59 -12.84 3.46
CA MET A 45 2.22 -13.36 4.68
C MET A 45 1.32 -14.40 5.40
N ALA A 46 -0.01 -14.23 5.33
CA ALA A 46 -0.95 -15.12 6.00
C ALA A 46 -1.01 -16.53 5.37
N PHE A 47 -0.86 -16.65 4.06
CA PHE A 47 -0.85 -17.96 3.38
C PHE A 47 0.48 -18.71 3.55
N GLY A 48 1.59 -17.99 3.70
CA GLY A 48 2.92 -18.58 3.89
C GLY A 48 3.04 -19.41 5.17
N CYS A 49 2.59 -18.86 6.31
CA CYS A 49 2.70 -19.56 7.60
C CYS A 49 1.82 -20.82 7.68
N LEU A 50 0.63 -20.81 7.09
CA LEU A 50 -0.27 -21.97 7.15
C LEU A 50 0.33 -23.17 6.40
N LEU A 51 0.86 -22.95 5.19
CA LEU A 51 1.48 -24.02 4.41
C LEU A 51 2.80 -24.50 5.02
N ILE A 52 3.63 -23.61 5.56
CA ILE A 52 4.95 -23.99 6.09
C ILE A 52 4.86 -24.71 7.44
N ILE A 53 3.86 -24.41 8.29
CA ILE A 53 3.78 -24.99 9.64
C ILE A 53 2.79 -26.16 9.67
N VAL A 54 1.59 -25.99 9.09
CA VAL A 54 0.52 -26.98 9.21
C VAL A 54 0.79 -28.21 8.34
N VAL A 55 1.27 -28.03 7.11
CA VAL A 55 1.53 -29.16 6.20
C VAL A 55 2.59 -30.12 6.73
N PRO A 56 3.79 -29.69 7.18
CA PRO A 56 4.76 -30.64 7.73
C PRO A 56 4.30 -31.26 9.05
N LEU A 57 3.58 -30.52 9.92
CA LEU A 57 2.99 -31.11 11.12
C LEU A 57 2.05 -32.26 10.79
N VAL A 58 1.17 -32.08 9.79
CA VAL A 58 0.26 -33.13 9.34
C VAL A 58 1.01 -34.30 8.72
N ILE A 59 2.03 -34.06 7.88
CA ILE A 59 2.84 -35.13 7.29
C ILE A 59 3.56 -35.94 8.37
N ILE A 60 4.15 -35.27 9.37
CA ILE A 60 4.83 -35.92 10.49
C ILE A 60 3.84 -36.77 11.29
N LEU A 61 2.67 -36.20 11.65
CA LEU A 61 1.64 -36.92 12.39
C LEU A 61 1.15 -38.16 11.62
N VAL A 62 0.86 -38.02 10.32
CA VAL A 62 0.41 -39.13 9.49
C VAL A 62 1.51 -40.18 9.33
N GLY A 63 2.77 -39.78 9.12
CA GLY A 63 3.90 -40.69 9.02
C GLY A 63 4.12 -41.51 10.29
N VAL A 64 4.00 -40.87 11.47
CA VAL A 64 4.10 -41.54 12.78
C VAL A 64 2.94 -42.52 12.98
N VAL A 65 1.70 -42.12 12.68
CA VAL A 65 0.52 -42.98 12.86
C VAL A 65 0.50 -44.15 11.87
N ALA A 66 0.99 -43.94 10.64
CA ALA A 66 1.10 -44.97 9.62
C ALA A 66 2.29 -45.93 9.84
N GLY A 67 3.14 -45.69 10.85
CA GLY A 67 4.28 -46.55 11.18
C GLY A 67 5.34 -46.61 10.08
N LEU A 68 5.47 -45.54 9.27
CA LEU A 68 6.40 -45.49 8.14
C LEU A 68 7.80 -44.96 8.50
N PHE A 69 8.15 -44.97 9.80
CA PHE A 69 9.43 -44.51 10.34
C PHE A 69 10.11 -45.62 11.15
#